data_AF-A0A1D2TYJ4-F1
#
_entry.id   AF-A0A1D2TYJ4-F1
#
_cell.length_a   1.000
_cell.length_b   1.000
_cell.length_c   1.000
_cell.angle_alpha   90.00
_cell.angle_beta   90.00
_cell.angle_gamma   90.00
#
_symmetry.space_group_name_H-M   'P 1'
#
loop_
_entity.id
_entity.type
_entity.pdbx_description
1 polymer ?
#
loop_
_entity_poly.entity_id
_entity_poly.type
_entity_poly.pdbx_seq_one_letter_code
_entity_poly.pdbx_strand_id
1 'polypeptide(L)'
;MSGGANPAPNPAPNPARGESALHVDGLALVVRPSFTALVAAEQEIGSLLALAERAAEGRILLREIEALLWHCLADRPEGLARERLGAALLVLGLTGAVPVLRMILRQILSGAP
;
A
#
# COMPACT_ATOMS: atom_id res chain seq x y z
N MET A 1 -35.39 -9.01 12.51
CA MET A 1 -34.17 -9.82 12.73
C MET A 1 -33.27 -9.61 11.52
N SER A 2 -32.47 -8.55 11.53
CA SER A 2 -31.55 -8.25 10.42
C SER A 2 -30.18 -8.78 10.81
N GLY A 3 -29.91 -10.04 10.44
CA GLY A 3 -28.57 -10.61 10.50
C GLY A 3 -27.74 -10.01 9.37
N GLY A 4 -27.06 -8.90 9.65
CA GLY A 4 -26.02 -8.39 8.77
C GLY A 4 -24.91 -9.44 8.71
N ALA A 5 -24.70 -10.03 7.53
CA ALA A 5 -23.59 -10.92 7.29
C ALA A 5 -22.29 -10.16 7.62
N ASN A 6 -21.55 -10.67 8.60
CA ASN A 6 -20.19 -10.20 8.83
C ASN A 6 -19.42 -10.42 7.52
N PRO A 7 -18.85 -9.40 6.87
CA PRO A 7 -18.06 -9.62 5.67
C PRO A 7 -16.97 -10.63 6.01
N ALA A 8 -16.77 -11.60 5.12
CA ALA A 8 -15.72 -12.60 5.30
C ALA A 8 -14.39 -11.89 5.62
N PRO A 9 -13.57 -12.42 6.55
CA PRO A 9 -12.28 -11.83 6.83
C PRO A 9 -11.51 -11.70 5.52
N ASN A 10 -10.94 -10.51 5.29
CA ASN A 10 -10.12 -10.25 4.11
C ASN A 10 -9.05 -11.35 4.04
N PRO A 11 -8.90 -12.08 2.92
CA PRO A 11 -7.96 -13.20 2.86
C PRO A 11 -6.55 -12.74 3.23
N ALA A 12 -5.84 -13.54 4.02
CA ALA A 12 -4.46 -13.25 4.39
C ALA A 12 -3.61 -13.00 3.12
N PRO A 13 -2.64 -12.06 3.17
CA PRO A 13 -1.79 -11.78 2.02
C PRO A 13 -1.04 -13.04 1.57
N ASN A 14 -0.95 -13.26 0.27
CA ASN A 14 -0.14 -14.31 -0.34
C ASN A 14 1.19 -13.75 -0.87
N PRO A 15 2.34 -14.03 -0.23
CA PRO A 15 3.65 -13.57 -0.69
C PRO A 15 4.00 -14.04 -2.10
N ALA A 16 3.53 -15.22 -2.53
CA ALA A 16 3.74 -15.75 -3.88
C ALA A 16 2.95 -15.00 -4.97
N ARG A 17 2.09 -14.06 -4.57
CA ARG A 17 1.39 -13.12 -5.47
C ARG A 17 1.89 -11.69 -5.32
N GLY A 18 3.02 -11.49 -4.65
CA GLY A 18 3.55 -10.16 -4.35
C GLY A 18 2.69 -9.37 -3.35
N GLU A 19 1.97 -10.06 -2.46
CA GLU A 19 1.11 -9.39 -1.48
C GLU A 19 1.80 -9.21 -0.13
N SER A 20 1.45 -8.11 0.54
CA SER A 20 1.83 -7.86 1.92
C SER A 20 0.65 -7.33 2.73
N ALA A 21 0.61 -7.64 4.03
CA ALA A 21 -0.32 -6.99 4.94
C ALA A 21 0.19 -5.61 5.33
N LEU A 22 -0.72 -4.64 5.39
CA LEU A 22 -0.56 -3.34 6.02
C LEU A 22 -1.57 -3.25 7.16
N HIS A 23 -1.08 -3.15 8.40
CA HIS A 23 -1.92 -3.03 9.59
C HIS A 23 -1.99 -1.56 10.00
N VAL A 24 -3.18 -0.95 9.88
CA VAL A 24 -3.40 0.48 10.11
C VAL A 24 -4.78 0.70 10.73
N ASP A 25 -4.90 1.51 11.78
CA ASP A 25 -6.20 1.83 12.42
C ASP A 25 -7.05 0.58 12.78
N GLY A 26 -6.39 -0.51 13.22
CA GLY A 26 -7.05 -1.80 13.51
C GLY A 26 -7.52 -2.58 12.27
N LEU A 27 -7.32 -2.05 11.06
CA LEU A 27 -7.60 -2.72 9.80
C LEU A 27 -6.40 -3.52 9.31
N ALA A 28 -6.65 -4.73 8.84
CA ALA A 28 -5.69 -5.52 8.07
C ALA A 28 -5.98 -5.33 6.58
N LEU A 29 -5.19 -4.46 5.94
CA LEU A 29 -5.28 -4.20 4.51
C LEU A 29 -4.30 -5.08 3.74
N VAL A 30 -4.70 -5.52 2.54
CA VAL A 30 -3.81 -6.24 1.64
C VAL A 30 -3.27 -5.27 0.61
N VAL A 31 -1.95 -5.20 0.48
CA VAL A 31 -1.24 -4.45 -0.55
C VAL A 31 -0.78 -5.41 -1.63
N ARG A 32 -1.18 -5.17 -2.87
CA ARG A 32 -0.86 -5.94 -4.07
C ARG A 32 -0.54 -4.99 -5.24
N PRO A 33 0.74 -4.70 -5.51
CA PRO A 33 1.12 -3.90 -6.66
C PRO A 33 0.80 -4.67 -7.95
N SER A 34 -0.17 -4.18 -8.71
CA SER A 34 -0.47 -4.65 -10.06
C SER A 34 0.05 -3.63 -11.08
N PHE A 35 0.16 -4.01 -12.35
CA PHE A 35 0.55 -3.06 -13.40
C PHE A 35 -0.36 -1.83 -13.42
N THR A 36 -1.68 -2.03 -13.38
CA THR A 36 -2.66 -0.93 -13.36
C THR A 36 -2.51 -0.04 -12.12
N ALA A 37 -2.27 -0.63 -10.94
CA ALA A 37 -2.06 0.13 -9.71
C ALA A 37 -0.77 0.97 -9.78
N LEU A 38 0.31 0.39 -10.31
CA LEU A 38 1.59 1.08 -10.46
C LEU A 38 1.51 2.21 -11.49
N VAL A 39 0.78 2.03 -12.60
CA VAL A 39 0.50 3.10 -13.56
C VAL A 39 -0.31 4.23 -12.92
N ALA A 40 -1.35 3.92 -12.13
CA ALA A 40 -2.13 4.92 -11.43
C ALA A 40 -1.29 5.70 -10.40
N ALA A 41 -0.40 5.00 -9.68
CA ALA A 41 0.55 5.64 -8.78
C ALA A 41 1.51 6.57 -9.54
N GLU A 42 2.10 6.09 -10.64
CA GLU A 42 3.04 6.86 -11.48
C GLU A 42 2.40 8.14 -12.04
N GLN A 43 1.12 8.08 -12.44
CA GLN A 43 0.37 9.25 -12.90
C GLN A 43 0.24 10.33 -11.82
N GLU A 44 0.23 9.96 -10.54
CA GLU A 44 0.09 10.89 -9.44
C GLU A 44 1.45 11.39 -8.91
N ILE A 45 2.43 10.49 -8.76
CA ILE A 45 3.71 10.79 -8.08
C ILE A 45 4.87 11.01 -9.05
N GLY A 46 4.65 10.84 -10.35
CA GLY A 46 5.67 10.84 -11.39
C GLY A 46 6.42 9.51 -11.47
N SER A 47 7.49 9.49 -12.28
CA SER A 47 8.27 8.28 -12.61
C SER A 47 8.59 7.42 -11.40
N LEU A 48 8.20 6.14 -11.46
CA LEU A 48 8.49 5.15 -10.41
C LEU A 48 10.00 4.90 -10.25
N LEU A 49 10.77 5.00 -11.34
CA LEU A 49 12.22 4.87 -11.28
C LEU A 49 12.85 6.05 -10.52
N ALA A 50 12.45 7.28 -10.84
CA ALA A 50 12.93 8.47 -10.12
C ALA A 50 12.51 8.45 -8.63
N LEU A 51 11.33 7.89 -8.32
CA LEU A 51 10.91 7.66 -6.94
C LEU A 51 11.82 6.66 -6.22
N ALA A 52 12.17 5.55 -6.87
CA ALA A 52 13.05 4.54 -6.29
C ALA A 52 14.46 5.10 -6.02
N GLU A 53 14.99 5.93 -6.91
CA GLU A 53 16.24 6.67 -6.70
C GLU A 53 16.16 7.58 -5.46
N ARG A 54 15.11 8.42 -5.37
CA ARG A 54 14.87 9.25 -4.18
C ARG A 54 14.77 8.42 -2.91
N ALA A 55 14.11 7.26 -2.96
CA ALA A 55 14.01 6.37 -1.81
C ALA A 55 15.38 5.84 -1.36
N ALA A 56 16.23 5.44 -2.30
CA ALA A 56 17.60 5.00 -2.00
C ALA A 56 18.46 6.12 -1.38
N GLU A 57 18.19 7.37 -1.76
CA GLU A 57 18.86 8.56 -1.21
C GLU A 57 18.22 9.07 0.10
N GLY A 58 17.18 8.41 0.61
CA GLY A 58 16.46 8.85 1.82
C GLY A 58 15.61 10.11 1.62
N ARG A 59 15.26 10.45 0.37
CA ARG A 59 14.48 11.62 -0.03
C ARG A 59 13.03 11.32 -0.41
N ILE A 60 12.55 10.10 -0.15
CA ILE A 60 11.14 9.77 -0.38
C ILE A 60 10.24 10.58 0.54
N LEU A 61 9.17 11.12 -0.02
CA LEU A 61 8.21 11.96 0.70
C LEU A 61 7.09 11.11 1.29
N LEU A 62 6.55 11.55 2.42
CA LEU A 62 5.42 10.87 3.07
C LEU A 62 4.21 10.72 2.13
N ARG A 63 3.92 11.75 1.33
CA ARG A 63 2.85 11.71 0.32
C ARG A 63 3.07 10.66 -0.78
N GLU A 64 4.32 10.34 -1.10
CA GLU A 64 4.66 9.33 -2.11
C GLU A 64 4.45 7.93 -1.55
N ILE A 65 4.77 7.73 -0.27
CA ILE A 65 4.49 6.49 0.45
C ILE A 65 2.97 6.28 0.55
N GLU A 66 2.22 7.31 0.96
CA GLU A 66 0.76 7.26 1.05
C GLU A 66 0.13 6.91 -0.31
N ALA A 67 0.53 7.60 -1.39
CA ALA A 67 0.02 7.33 -2.73
C ALA A 67 0.33 5.91 -3.22
N LEU A 68 1.55 5.42 -3.02
CA LEU A 68 1.92 4.04 -3.37
C LEU A 68 1.04 3.03 -2.64
N LEU A 69 0.87 3.21 -1.33
CA LEU A 69 0.04 2.32 -0.52
C LEU A 69 -1.42 2.38 -0.98
N TRP A 70 -1.98 3.59 -1.16
CA TRP A 70 -3.36 3.82 -1.58
C TRP A 70 -3.70 3.16 -2.92
N HIS A 71 -2.83 3.32 -3.92
CA HIS A 71 -3.03 2.74 -5.25
C HIS A 71 -2.78 1.23 -5.26
N CYS A 72 -1.87 0.73 -4.44
CA CYS A 72 -1.56 -0.70 -4.35
C CYS A 72 -2.48 -1.47 -3.39
N LEU A 73 -3.49 -0.87 -2.76
CA LEU A 73 -4.49 -1.62 -2.00
C LEU A 73 -5.22 -2.61 -2.92
N ALA A 74 -5.21 -3.89 -2.54
CA ALA A 74 -5.87 -4.95 -3.31
C ALA A 74 -7.40 -4.81 -3.27
N ASP A 75 -7.92 -4.34 -2.13
CA ASP A 75 -9.31 -3.97 -1.92
C ASP A 75 -9.36 -2.76 -0.96
N ARG A 76 -10.43 -1.97 -1.06
CA ARG A 76 -10.68 -0.82 -0.19
C ARG A 76 -11.97 -1.10 0.57
N PRO A 77 -11.89 -1.44 1.87
CA PRO A 77 -13.07 -1.63 2.70
C PRO A 77 -14.03 -0.44 2.59
N GLU A 78 -15.32 -0.71 2.69
CA GLU A 78 -16.34 0.34 2.67
C GLU A 78 -16.05 1.40 3.74
N GLY A 79 -16.04 2.66 3.33
CA GLY A 79 -15.72 3.79 4.21
C GLY A 79 -14.21 4.02 4.47
N LEU A 80 -13.31 3.27 3.82
CA LEU A 80 -11.89 3.63 3.78
C LEU A 80 -11.69 4.83 2.85
N ALA A 81 -11.52 6.01 3.44
CA ALA A 81 -11.13 7.22 2.74
C ALA A 81 -9.61 7.39 2.72
N ARG A 82 -9.11 8.14 1.74
CA ARG A 82 -7.68 8.37 1.55
C ARG A 82 -7.07 9.15 2.71
N GLU A 83 -7.82 10.13 3.20
CA GLU A 83 -7.47 10.93 4.37
C GLU A 83 -7.31 10.05 5.62
N ARG A 84 -8.14 9.00 5.75
CA ARG A 84 -8.01 8.03 6.84
C ARG A 84 -6.76 7.19 6.73
N LEU A 85 -6.36 6.77 5.53
CA LEU A 85 -5.08 6.08 5.32
C LEU A 85 -3.91 6.99 5.74
N GLY A 86 -3.92 8.26 5.32
CA GLY A 86 -2.90 9.24 5.72
C GLY A 86 -2.82 9.43 7.23
N ALA A 87 -3.97 9.59 7.90
CA ALA A 87 -4.02 9.68 9.37
C ALA A 87 -3.49 8.41 10.05
N ALA A 88 -3.84 7.24 9.52
CA ALA A 88 -3.38 5.97 10.08
C ALA A 88 -1.87 5.75 9.85
N LEU A 89 -1.29 6.27 8.77
CA LEU A 89 0.17 6.28 8.55
C LEU A 89 0.90 7.14 9.58
N LEU A 90 0.29 8.24 10.06
CA LEU A 90 0.86 9.04 11.15
C LEU A 90 0.93 8.25 12.46
N VAL A 91 -0.11 7.45 12.76
CA VAL A 91 -0.15 6.58 13.95
C VAL A 91 0.81 5.40 13.81
N LEU A 92 0.87 4.77 12.63
CA LEU A 92 1.77 3.65 12.35
C LEU A 92 3.25 4.07 12.39
N GLY A 93 3.52 5.29 11.94
CA GLY A 93 4.87 5.81 11.73
C GLY A 93 5.57 5.17 10.53
N LEU A 94 6.67 5.82 10.08
CA LEU A 94 7.43 5.33 8.93
C LEU A 94 8.02 3.93 9.16
N THR A 95 8.50 3.64 10.37
CA THR A 95 9.06 2.33 10.72
C THR A 95 8.08 1.19 10.47
N GLY A 96 6.78 1.40 10.73
CA GLY A 96 5.75 0.40 10.46
C GLY A 96 5.38 0.27 8.98
N ALA A 97 5.51 1.35 8.19
CA ALA A 97 5.21 1.34 6.75
C ALA A 97 6.37 0.84 5.88
N VAL A 98 7.62 0.98 6.35
CA VAL A 98 8.85 0.63 5.61
C VAL A 98 8.88 -0.81 5.08
N PRO A 99 8.43 -1.86 5.81
CA PRO A 99 8.42 -3.23 5.27
C PRO A 99 7.59 -3.36 3.99
N VAL A 100 6.39 -2.79 3.97
CA VAL A 100 5.51 -2.79 2.80
C VAL A 100 6.09 -1.95 1.67
N LEU A 101 6.64 -0.77 2.00
CA LEU A 101 7.32 0.08 1.03
C LEU A 101 8.49 -0.65 0.35
N ARG A 102 9.34 -1.35 1.13
CA ARG A 102 10.45 -2.13 0.58
C ARG A 102 9.98 -3.23 -0.36
N MET A 103 8.87 -3.89 -0.05
CA MET A 103 8.26 -4.89 -0.93
C MET A 103 7.85 -4.25 -2.27
N ILE A 104 7.14 -3.12 -2.23
CA ILE A 104 6.71 -2.40 -3.44
C ILE A 104 7.93 -1.98 -4.29
N LEU A 105 8.94 -1.35 -3.66
CA LEU A 105 10.14 -0.89 -4.35
C LEU A 105 10.92 -2.05 -4.99
N ARG A 106 11.04 -3.18 -4.28
CA ARG A 106 11.64 -4.39 -4.84
C ARG A 106 10.87 -4.87 -6.06
N GLN A 107 9.54 -4.89 -6.01
CA GLN A 107 8.71 -5.33 -7.12
C GLN A 107 8.83 -4.39 -8.34
N ILE A 108 8.89 -3.08 -8.12
CA ILE A 108 9.13 -2.09 -9.18
C ILE A 108 10.49 -2.34 -9.87
N LEU A 109 11.54 -2.59 -9.08
CA LEU A 109 12.91 -2.70 -9.60
C LEU A 109 13.28 -4.09 -10.12
N SER A 110 12.65 -5.15 -9.63
CA SER A 110 13.07 -6.54 -9.86
C SER A 110 11.94 -7.48 -10.30
N GLY A 111 10.71 -6.97 -10.43
CA GLY A 111 9.54 -7.78 -10.76
C GLY A 111 8.90 -8.45 -9.54
N ALA A 112 7.69 -8.99 -9.75
CA ALA A 112 6.98 -9.78 -8.75
C ALA A 112 7.61 -11.19 -8.63
N PRO A 113 7.53 -11.84 -7.44
CA PRO A 113 7.95 -13.22 -7.26
C PRO A 113 7.13 -14.23 -8.08
#